data_AF-A0A398CE69-F1
#
_entry.id   AF-A0A398CE69-F1
#
_cell.length_a   1.000
_cell.length_b   1.000
_cell.length_c   1.000
_cell.angle_alpha   90.00
_cell.angle_beta   90.00
_cell.angle_gamma   90.00
#
_symmetry.space_group_name_H-M   'P 1'
#
loop_
_entity.id
_entity.type
_entity.pdbx_description
1 polymer ?
#
loop_
_entity_poly.entity_id
_entity_poly.type
_entity_poly.pdbx_seq_one_letter_code
_entity_poly.pdbx_strand_id
1 'polypeptide(L)'
;MKVPTTFDEFVDAAAKLKAEGYTPIAVSGKEMWQLVRYLSFIPLRLTHTEFIDKLKTGDEKFTGEIGMKAANLLSTLGKGGYFQKGFSSMDYTQTLNFFLGGNAVIHYNGSWELAQFKDKYDSGEIGYFFIPEVAGAENNGPNTSITAGLAYAFNKETFDAETKRFFKFVVEHYNQAAFDVGGYLSPMNGDLPSNVFKLAKDFSLDLEAVAKGGVSWDDKLDPASNEVVGSTANELALGLITPEEFAEKVDKAIGRNAPSFFKDQK
;
A
#
# COMPACT_ATOMS: atom_id res chain seq x y z
N MET A 1 -2.30 -1.61 24.58
CA MET A 1 -2.89 -0.57 23.71
C MET A 1 -3.99 -1.21 22.86
N LYS A 2 -5.06 -0.48 22.49
CA LYS A 2 -6.11 -1.02 21.60
C LYS A 2 -5.70 -0.83 20.13
N VAL A 3 -6.21 -1.68 19.23
CA VAL A 3 -6.07 -1.50 17.78
C VAL A 3 -6.80 -0.21 17.37
N PRO A 4 -6.15 0.73 16.66
CA PRO A 4 -6.79 1.96 16.23
C PRO A 4 -7.79 1.69 15.11
N THR A 5 -8.96 2.31 15.21
CA THR A 5 -10.07 2.18 14.26
C THR A 5 -10.23 3.43 13.40
N THR A 6 -9.68 4.56 13.83
CA THR A 6 -9.63 5.82 13.05
C THR A 6 -8.20 6.31 12.85
N PHE A 7 -7.98 7.19 11.87
CA PHE A 7 -6.66 7.81 11.67
C PHE A 7 -6.21 8.66 12.86
N ASP A 8 -7.14 9.31 13.56
CA ASP A 8 -6.83 10.06 14.78
C ASP A 8 -6.33 9.11 15.88
N GLU A 9 -7.02 7.99 16.09
CA GLU A 9 -6.57 6.94 17.02
C GLU A 9 -5.23 6.32 16.59
N PHE A 10 -4.98 6.19 15.29
CA PHE A 10 -3.74 5.67 14.75
C PHE A 10 -2.56 6.60 15.04
N VAL A 11 -2.74 7.91 14.84
CA VAL A 11 -1.75 8.94 15.19
C VAL A 11 -1.52 9.00 16.70
N ASP A 12 -2.59 8.93 17.50
CA ASP A 12 -2.50 8.90 18.96
C ASP A 12 -1.77 7.65 19.48
N ALA A 13 -2.04 6.49 18.89
CA ALA A 13 -1.33 5.25 19.19
C ALA A 13 0.17 5.41 18.87
N ALA A 14 0.50 5.97 17.71
CA ALA A 14 1.90 6.22 17.34
C ALA A 14 2.60 7.19 18.30
N ALA A 15 1.91 8.25 18.74
CA ALA A 15 2.40 9.20 19.73
C ALA A 15 2.69 8.52 21.08
N LYS A 16 1.78 7.67 21.57
CA LYS A 16 1.95 6.92 22.82
C LYS A 16 3.13 5.94 22.74
N LEU A 17 3.20 5.17 21.67
CA LEU A 17 4.31 4.24 21.43
C LEU A 17 5.66 4.96 21.44
N LYS A 18 5.74 6.11 20.79
CA LYS A 18 6.96 6.93 20.78
C LYS A 18 7.31 7.46 22.17
N ALA A 19 6.32 7.93 22.93
CA ALA A 19 6.54 8.41 24.30
C ALA A 19 7.05 7.30 25.23
N GLU A 20 6.66 6.05 24.98
CA GLU A 20 7.15 4.86 25.68
C GLU A 20 8.53 4.37 25.17
N GLY A 21 9.11 5.04 24.16
CA GLY A 21 10.44 4.72 23.61
C GLY A 21 10.44 3.67 22.51
N TYR A 22 9.28 3.21 22.04
CA TYR A 22 9.19 2.32 20.89
C TYR A 22 9.30 3.09 19.57
N THR A 23 9.76 2.42 18.52
CA THR A 23 9.56 2.88 17.14
C THR A 23 8.12 2.54 16.73
N PRO A 24 7.25 3.51 16.47
CA PRO A 24 5.86 3.20 16.19
C PRO A 24 5.67 2.42 14.89
N ILE A 25 6.25 2.91 13.79
CA ILE A 25 5.98 2.41 12.44
C ILE A 25 7.29 2.11 11.73
N ALA A 26 7.41 0.91 11.15
CA ALA A 26 8.44 0.58 10.17
C ALA A 26 7.92 0.83 8.75
N VAL A 27 8.66 1.63 7.97
CA VAL A 27 8.33 1.98 6.57
C VAL A 27 9.56 2.02 5.67
N SER A 28 9.48 1.46 4.47
CA SER A 28 10.52 1.63 3.45
C SER A 28 10.32 2.95 2.71
N GLY A 29 11.35 3.79 2.72
CA GLY A 29 11.40 4.99 1.90
C GLY A 29 12.18 4.81 0.59
N LYS A 30 13.02 3.77 0.45
CA LYS A 30 13.89 3.61 -0.73
C LYS A 30 13.10 3.31 -2.00
N GLU A 31 12.13 2.40 -1.93
CA GLU A 31 11.24 2.09 -3.05
C GLU A 31 10.02 3.02 -3.13
N MET A 32 9.85 3.90 -2.13
CA MET A 32 8.85 4.98 -2.04
C MET A 32 7.38 4.53 -1.98
N TRP A 33 7.04 3.36 -2.51
CA TRP A 33 5.66 2.89 -2.65
C TRP A 33 4.93 2.80 -1.31
N GLN A 34 5.61 2.46 -0.20
CA GLN A 34 4.95 2.41 1.11
C GLN A 34 4.50 3.80 1.58
N LEU A 35 5.25 4.87 1.29
CA LEU A 35 4.82 6.24 1.57
C LEU A 35 3.65 6.65 0.67
N VAL A 36 3.67 6.24 -0.60
CA VAL A 36 2.52 6.42 -1.51
C VAL A 36 1.28 5.69 -1.00
N ARG A 37 1.43 4.53 -0.33
CA ARG A 37 0.31 3.83 0.31
C ARG A 37 -0.30 4.67 1.43
N TYR A 38 0.50 5.27 2.32
CA TYR A 38 -0.01 6.20 3.33
C TYR A 38 -0.76 7.39 2.75
N LEU A 39 -0.30 7.95 1.61
CA LEU A 39 -1.03 9.00 0.88
C LEU A 39 -2.37 8.50 0.32
N SER A 40 -2.43 7.25 -0.11
CA SER A 40 -3.63 6.69 -0.71
C SER A 40 -4.75 6.35 0.29
N PHE A 41 -4.43 6.16 1.57
CA PHE A 41 -5.37 5.60 2.55
C PHE A 41 -6.61 6.46 2.78
N ILE A 42 -6.44 7.76 3.08
CA ILE A 42 -7.59 8.65 3.30
C ILE A 42 -8.44 8.81 2.03
N PRO A 43 -7.87 9.13 0.85
CA PRO A 43 -8.65 9.22 -0.38
C PRO A 43 -9.37 7.91 -0.72
N LEU A 44 -8.73 6.76 -0.48
CA LEU A 44 -9.35 5.45 -0.64
C LEU A 44 -10.58 5.32 0.26
N ARG A 45 -10.45 5.57 1.57
CA ARG A 45 -11.57 5.49 2.51
C ARG A 45 -12.70 6.43 2.11
N LEU A 46 -12.40 7.66 1.68
CA LEU A 46 -13.42 8.66 1.38
C LEU A 46 -14.13 8.46 0.05
N THR A 47 -13.41 8.02 -0.98
CA THR A 47 -13.89 8.13 -2.38
C THR A 47 -13.76 6.84 -3.19
N HIS A 48 -13.26 5.76 -2.58
CA HIS A 48 -12.86 4.56 -3.30
C HIS A 48 -11.85 4.88 -4.41
N THR A 49 -12.23 4.81 -5.70
CA THR A 49 -11.34 5.15 -6.83
C THR A 49 -11.56 6.55 -7.40
N GLU A 50 -12.64 7.25 -7.02
CA GLU A 50 -13.04 8.50 -7.69
C GLU A 50 -11.93 9.56 -7.63
N PHE A 51 -11.31 9.76 -6.47
CA PHE A 51 -10.22 10.73 -6.32
C PHE A 51 -9.04 10.41 -7.26
N ILE A 52 -8.56 9.16 -7.27
CA ILE A 52 -7.38 8.81 -8.09
C ILE A 52 -7.71 8.81 -9.58
N ASP A 53 -8.94 8.43 -9.96
CA ASP A 53 -9.39 8.44 -11.36
C ASP A 53 -9.50 9.85 -11.94
N LYS A 54 -9.85 10.85 -11.13
CA LYS A 54 -9.85 12.27 -11.54
C LYS A 54 -8.50 12.95 -11.35
N LEU A 55 -7.75 12.58 -10.30
CA LEU A 55 -6.41 13.12 -10.05
C LEU A 55 -5.49 12.75 -11.21
N LYS A 56 -5.49 11.49 -11.69
CA LYS A 56 -4.57 11.05 -12.76
C LYS A 56 -4.77 11.80 -14.08
N THR A 57 -5.94 12.38 -14.33
CA THR A 57 -6.24 13.21 -15.52
C THR A 57 -6.14 14.70 -15.23
N GLY A 58 -5.95 15.10 -13.97
CA GLY A 58 -5.91 16.48 -13.52
C GLY A 58 -7.28 17.16 -13.37
N ASP A 59 -8.37 16.39 -13.50
CA ASP A 59 -9.76 16.83 -13.29
C ASP A 59 -10.07 17.07 -11.80
N GLU A 60 -9.29 16.46 -10.92
CA GLU A 60 -9.21 16.78 -9.50
C GLU A 60 -7.78 17.16 -9.12
N LYS A 61 -7.64 18.03 -8.13
CA LYS A 61 -6.35 18.56 -7.67
C LYS A 61 -5.96 17.97 -6.33
N PHE A 62 -4.69 17.63 -6.17
CA PHE A 62 -4.12 17.23 -4.89
C PHE A 62 -4.17 18.36 -3.86
N THR A 63 -4.07 19.61 -4.31
CA THR A 63 -4.30 20.80 -3.47
C THR A 63 -5.75 20.95 -2.97
N GLY A 64 -6.68 20.13 -3.48
CA GLY A 64 -8.05 20.03 -2.97
C GLY A 64 -8.14 19.36 -1.59
N GLU A 65 -9.33 19.40 -0.99
CA GLU A 65 -9.56 18.95 0.39
C GLU A 65 -9.07 17.50 0.64
N ILE A 66 -9.41 16.55 -0.25
CA ILE A 66 -9.09 15.13 -0.07
C ILE A 66 -7.57 14.89 -0.13
N GLY A 67 -6.89 15.49 -1.12
CA GLY A 67 -5.44 15.40 -1.25
C GLY A 67 -4.72 16.04 -0.07
N MET A 68 -5.19 17.19 0.41
CA MET A 68 -4.61 17.83 1.60
C MET A 68 -4.76 16.99 2.88
N LYS A 69 -5.88 16.26 3.07
CA LYS A 69 -5.98 15.31 4.20
C LYS A 69 -4.93 14.20 4.11
N ALA A 70 -4.66 13.68 2.91
CA ALA A 70 -3.61 12.69 2.67
C ALA A 70 -2.20 13.23 2.98
N ALA A 71 -1.85 14.40 2.44
CA ALA A 71 -0.56 15.03 2.69
C ALA A 71 -0.36 15.34 4.19
N ASN A 72 -1.40 15.81 4.86
CA ASN A 72 -1.36 16.09 6.30
C ASN A 72 -1.15 14.83 7.14
N LEU A 73 -1.76 13.69 6.78
CA LEU A 73 -1.48 12.43 7.46
C LEU A 73 -0.01 12.05 7.33
N LEU A 74 0.53 12.00 6.11
CA LEU A 74 1.93 11.61 5.90
C LEU A 74 2.91 12.57 6.58
N SER A 75 2.67 13.88 6.48
CA SER A 75 3.43 14.93 7.18
C SER A 75 3.41 14.75 8.68
N THR A 76 2.24 14.46 9.27
CA THR A 76 2.07 14.22 10.71
C THR A 76 2.88 13.00 11.17
N LEU A 77 2.81 11.89 10.43
CA LEU A 77 3.56 10.67 10.75
C LEU A 77 5.08 10.89 10.67
N GLY A 78 5.53 11.58 9.61
CA GLY A 78 6.93 11.89 9.37
C GLY A 78 7.51 12.88 10.38
N LYS A 79 6.91 14.07 10.52
CA LYS A 79 7.36 15.12 11.45
C LYS A 79 7.17 14.75 12.91
N GLY A 80 6.15 13.96 13.21
CA GLY A 80 5.97 13.32 14.53
C GLY A 80 7.10 12.34 14.85
N GLY A 81 7.90 11.95 13.85
CA GLY A 81 9.00 10.99 13.94
C GLY A 81 8.49 9.63 14.40
N TYR A 82 7.35 9.19 13.84
CA TYR A 82 6.73 7.90 14.11
C TYR A 82 7.25 6.81 13.18
N PHE A 83 7.87 7.18 12.06
CA PHE A 83 8.69 6.28 11.27
C PHE A 83 10.04 6.03 11.91
N GLN A 84 10.62 4.86 11.64
CA GLN A 84 11.96 4.52 12.13
C GLN A 84 13.02 5.50 11.61
N LYS A 85 14.03 5.78 12.43
CA LYS A 85 15.13 6.67 12.04
C LYS A 85 15.84 6.12 10.79
N GLY A 86 16.02 6.98 9.79
CA GLY A 86 16.66 6.59 8.53
C GLY A 86 15.76 5.83 7.55
N PHE A 87 14.44 5.82 7.77
CA PHE A 87 13.46 5.14 6.91
C PHE A 87 13.64 5.43 5.42
N SER A 88 14.02 6.66 5.07
CA SER A 88 14.20 7.11 3.67
C SER A 88 15.30 6.34 2.92
N SER A 89 16.22 5.69 3.64
CA SER A 89 17.31 4.89 3.08
C SER A 89 17.11 3.38 3.20
N MET A 90 16.15 2.94 4.03
CA MET A 90 15.88 1.53 4.22
C MET A 90 15.09 0.99 3.04
N ASP A 91 15.52 -0.15 2.51
CA ASP A 91 14.75 -0.91 1.56
C ASP A 91 13.64 -1.73 2.25
N TYR A 92 12.74 -2.25 1.42
CA TYR A 92 11.61 -3.05 1.85
C TYR A 92 12.01 -4.28 2.67
N THR A 93 13.02 -5.04 2.22
CA THR A 93 13.51 -6.24 2.92
C THR A 93 14.13 -5.90 4.27
N GLN A 94 14.94 -4.84 4.32
CA GLN A 94 15.52 -4.31 5.56
C GLN A 94 14.42 -3.87 6.54
N THR A 95 13.38 -3.20 6.04
CA THR A 95 12.25 -2.72 6.83
C THR A 95 11.44 -3.90 7.40
N LEU A 96 11.15 -4.90 6.59
CA LEU A 96 10.47 -6.13 7.02
C LEU A 96 11.27 -6.84 8.11
N ASN A 97 12.57 -7.03 7.91
CA ASN A 97 13.45 -7.65 8.91
C ASN A 97 13.55 -6.82 10.20
N PHE A 98 13.56 -5.50 10.08
CA PHE A 98 13.56 -4.60 11.23
C PHE A 98 12.30 -4.79 12.09
N PHE A 99 11.13 -4.90 11.45
CA PHE A 99 9.86 -5.18 12.11
C PHE A 99 9.81 -6.60 12.71
N LEU A 100 10.16 -7.63 11.93
CA LEU A 100 10.20 -9.02 12.41
C LEU A 100 11.19 -9.23 13.57
N GLY A 101 12.25 -8.43 13.63
CA GLY A 101 13.19 -8.38 14.75
C GLY A 101 12.65 -7.70 16.02
N GLY A 102 11.40 -7.21 16.01
CA GLY A 102 10.77 -6.54 17.15
C GLY A 102 11.19 -5.08 17.35
N ASN A 103 11.79 -4.44 16.34
CA ASN A 103 12.30 -3.07 16.47
C ASN A 103 11.26 -1.99 16.15
N ALA A 104 10.07 -2.37 15.68
CA ALA A 104 8.91 -1.50 15.47
C ALA A 104 7.61 -2.22 15.80
N VAL A 105 6.54 -1.46 16.04
CA VAL A 105 5.25 -2.00 16.50
C VAL A 105 4.26 -2.21 15.36
N ILE A 106 4.29 -1.35 14.34
CA ILE A 106 3.36 -1.37 13.20
C ILE A 106 4.17 -1.43 11.90
N HIS A 107 3.76 -2.26 10.96
CA HIS A 107 4.30 -2.28 9.60
C HIS A 107 3.16 -2.50 8.60
N TYR A 108 2.97 -1.56 7.68
CA TYR A 108 2.04 -1.75 6.57
C TYR A 108 2.66 -2.73 5.56
N ASN A 109 1.93 -3.79 5.23
CA ASN A 109 2.40 -4.79 4.30
C ASN A 109 1.28 -5.46 3.50
N GLY A 110 1.65 -6.17 2.43
CA GLY A 110 0.73 -6.94 1.61
C GLY A 110 0.70 -8.43 1.97
N SER A 111 -0.32 -9.12 1.43
CA SER A 111 -0.57 -10.54 1.69
C SER A 111 0.53 -11.49 1.17
N TRP A 112 1.46 -10.98 0.36
CA TRP A 112 2.60 -11.74 -0.13
C TRP A 112 3.62 -12.07 0.97
N GLU A 113 3.60 -11.39 2.12
CA GLU A 113 4.49 -11.68 3.26
C GLU A 113 3.83 -12.49 4.39
N LEU A 114 2.59 -12.96 4.24
CA LEU A 114 1.90 -13.66 5.34
C LEU A 114 2.68 -14.87 5.87
N ALA A 115 3.41 -15.58 5.00
CA ALA A 115 4.27 -16.69 5.41
C ALA A 115 5.42 -16.28 6.35
N GLN A 116 5.93 -15.04 6.25
CA GLN A 116 6.97 -14.51 7.14
C GLN A 116 6.43 -14.22 8.54
N PHE A 117 5.12 -13.95 8.66
CA PHE A 117 4.47 -13.61 9.92
C PHE A 117 3.86 -14.80 10.66
N LYS A 118 3.72 -15.96 9.99
CA LYS A 118 2.91 -17.10 10.48
C LYS A 118 3.27 -17.55 11.91
N ASP A 119 4.55 -17.70 12.23
CA ASP A 119 4.97 -18.28 13.52
C ASP A 119 4.74 -17.29 14.67
N LYS A 120 4.90 -15.98 14.39
CA LYS A 120 4.62 -14.89 15.33
C LYS A 120 3.12 -14.65 15.51
N TYR A 121 2.34 -14.90 14.47
CA TYR A 121 0.89 -14.87 14.58
C TYR A 121 0.36 -16.02 15.42
N ASP A 122 0.90 -17.24 15.20
CA ASP A 122 0.53 -18.44 15.96
C ASP A 122 0.93 -18.33 17.44
N SER A 123 2.05 -17.66 17.76
CA SER A 123 2.46 -17.37 19.14
C SER A 123 1.69 -16.22 19.79
N GLY A 124 0.90 -15.46 19.02
CA GLY A 124 0.18 -14.27 19.49
C GLY A 124 1.05 -13.02 19.66
N GLU A 125 2.28 -13.00 19.15
CA GLU A 125 3.17 -11.83 19.15
C GLU A 125 2.74 -10.76 18.13
N ILE A 126 2.17 -11.19 16.99
CA ILE A 126 1.71 -10.30 15.91
C ILE A 126 0.23 -10.53 15.63
N GLY A 127 -0.49 -9.44 15.37
CA GLY A 127 -1.80 -9.45 14.73
C GLY A 127 -1.81 -8.55 13.50
N TYR A 128 -2.97 -8.39 12.88
CA TYR A 128 -3.17 -7.43 11.79
C TYR A 128 -4.45 -6.63 12.02
N PHE A 129 -4.55 -5.50 11.34
CA PHE A 129 -5.76 -4.69 11.25
C PHE A 129 -5.78 -4.00 9.90
N PHE A 130 -6.98 -3.64 9.44
CA PHE A 130 -7.18 -2.96 8.17
C PHE A 130 -7.00 -1.44 8.30
N ILE A 131 -6.96 -0.76 7.16
CA ILE A 131 -6.78 0.69 7.07
C ILE A 131 -7.87 1.38 7.93
N PRO A 132 -7.48 2.26 8.88
CA PRO A 132 -8.43 2.95 9.74
C PRO A 132 -9.43 3.82 8.96
N GLU A 133 -10.50 4.20 9.64
CA GLU A 133 -11.51 5.11 9.13
C GLU A 133 -11.11 6.57 9.26
N VAL A 134 -11.69 7.41 8.41
CA VAL A 134 -11.73 8.86 8.63
C VAL A 134 -12.88 9.15 9.59
N ALA A 135 -12.56 9.66 10.77
CA ALA A 135 -13.55 9.92 11.82
C ALA A 135 -14.63 10.91 11.32
N GLY A 136 -15.90 10.56 11.55
CA GLY A 136 -17.04 11.39 11.17
C GLY A 136 -17.35 11.44 9.67
N ALA A 137 -16.69 10.65 8.84
CA ALA A 137 -16.98 10.54 7.41
C ALA A 137 -17.78 9.27 7.08
N GLU A 138 -18.43 9.24 5.91
CA GLU A 138 -19.18 8.06 5.43
C GLU A 138 -18.28 6.86 5.08
N ASN A 139 -16.99 7.10 4.80
CA ASN A 139 -16.00 6.07 4.45
C ASN A 139 -16.46 5.14 3.31
N ASN A 140 -16.84 5.72 2.17
CA ASN A 140 -17.42 5.01 1.01
C ASN A 140 -16.51 3.96 0.34
N GLY A 141 -15.20 4.01 0.58
CA GLY A 141 -14.26 3.01 0.08
C GLY A 141 -13.93 1.90 1.07
N PRO A 142 -13.18 0.88 0.64
CA PRO A 142 -12.83 -0.25 1.49
C PRO A 142 -11.72 0.08 2.48
N ASN A 143 -11.56 -0.78 3.47
CA ASN A 143 -10.51 -0.67 4.50
C ASN A 143 -9.24 -1.45 4.09
N THR A 144 -9.21 -2.00 2.88
CA THR A 144 -8.03 -2.66 2.34
C THR A 144 -7.92 -2.46 0.84
N SER A 145 -6.70 -2.49 0.33
CA SER A 145 -6.45 -2.53 -1.11
C SER A 145 -6.35 -3.98 -1.57
N ILE A 146 -7.00 -4.30 -2.69
CA ILE A 146 -6.90 -5.62 -3.32
C ILE A 146 -6.32 -5.40 -4.70
N THR A 147 -5.07 -5.84 -4.90
CA THR A 147 -4.38 -5.73 -6.17
C THR A 147 -4.26 -7.12 -6.80
N ALA A 148 -4.37 -7.21 -8.13
CA ALA A 148 -4.32 -8.48 -8.86
C ALA A 148 -2.88 -9.04 -9.02
N GLY A 149 -1.93 -8.60 -8.19
CA GLY A 149 -0.52 -8.97 -8.29
C GLY A 149 0.19 -8.35 -9.51
N LEU A 150 1.23 -9.04 -9.98
CA LEU A 150 2.05 -8.61 -11.12
C LEU A 150 1.47 -9.12 -12.44
N ALA A 151 1.37 -8.24 -13.43
CA ALA A 151 1.04 -8.63 -14.80
C ALA A 151 2.27 -9.14 -15.54
N TYR A 152 2.09 -10.17 -16.38
CA TYR A 152 3.13 -10.64 -17.30
C TYR A 152 2.87 -10.11 -18.70
N ALA A 153 3.88 -9.47 -19.30
CA ALA A 153 3.86 -9.03 -20.68
C ALA A 153 4.95 -9.78 -21.47
N PHE A 154 4.61 -10.21 -22.68
CA PHE A 154 5.54 -10.90 -23.57
C PHE A 154 5.79 -10.04 -24.82
N ASN A 155 7.04 -10.00 -25.27
CA ASN A 155 7.35 -9.36 -26.53
C ASN A 155 6.68 -10.13 -27.68
N LYS A 156 5.87 -9.43 -28.48
CA LYS A 156 5.08 -9.99 -29.57
C LYS A 156 5.92 -10.76 -30.61
N GLU A 157 7.16 -10.33 -30.86
CA GLU A 157 8.05 -10.93 -31.87
C GLU A 157 8.66 -12.25 -31.41
N THR A 158 8.76 -12.45 -30.09
CA THR A 158 9.40 -13.64 -29.49
C THR A 158 8.42 -14.58 -28.81
N PHE A 159 7.14 -14.21 -28.74
CA PHE A 159 6.10 -15.04 -28.13
C PHE A 159 5.67 -16.18 -29.07
N ASP A 160 6.32 -17.33 -28.90
CA ASP A 160 6.12 -18.52 -29.72
C ASP A 160 5.19 -19.56 -29.06
N ALA A 161 4.99 -20.69 -29.75
CA ALA A 161 4.11 -21.76 -29.28
C ALA A 161 4.61 -22.43 -27.98
N GLU A 162 5.92 -22.56 -27.81
CA GLU A 162 6.51 -23.16 -26.61
C GLU A 162 6.37 -22.24 -25.39
N THR A 163 6.63 -20.94 -25.55
CA THR A 163 6.41 -19.92 -24.51
C THR A 163 4.94 -19.88 -24.10
N LYS A 164 4.02 -19.91 -25.08
CA LYS A 164 2.58 -20.00 -24.80
C LYS A 164 2.21 -21.27 -24.04
N ARG A 165 2.76 -22.43 -24.43
CA ARG A 165 2.50 -23.71 -23.74
C ARG A 165 3.01 -23.66 -22.29
N PHE A 166 4.22 -23.16 -22.09
CA PHE A 166 4.81 -23.01 -20.77
C PHE A 166 4.02 -22.05 -19.89
N PHE A 167 3.67 -20.87 -20.39
CA PHE A 167 2.92 -19.90 -19.59
C PHE A 167 1.50 -20.38 -19.26
N LYS A 168 0.86 -21.11 -20.18
CA LYS A 168 -0.42 -21.79 -19.89
C LYS A 168 -0.27 -22.77 -18.73
N PHE A 169 0.77 -23.59 -18.72
CA PHE A 169 1.08 -24.48 -17.60
C PHE A 169 1.27 -23.70 -16.29
N VAL A 170 2.04 -22.61 -16.31
CA VAL A 170 2.23 -21.75 -15.12
C VAL A 170 0.89 -21.25 -14.59
N VAL A 171 0.01 -20.73 -15.47
CA VAL A 171 -1.32 -20.21 -15.11
C VAL A 171 -2.22 -21.30 -14.53
N GLU A 172 -2.26 -22.49 -15.13
CA GLU A 172 -3.08 -23.63 -14.68
C GLU A 172 -2.64 -24.16 -13.30
N HIS A 173 -1.35 -24.02 -12.97
CA HIS A 173 -0.79 -24.48 -11.71
C HIS A 173 -0.53 -23.36 -10.69
N TYR A 174 -0.82 -22.09 -11.03
CA TYR A 174 -0.45 -20.94 -10.22
C TYR A 174 -1.10 -20.97 -8.84
N ASN A 175 -2.39 -21.31 -8.75
CA ASN A 175 -3.11 -21.33 -7.48
C ASN A 175 -2.42 -22.24 -6.45
N GLN A 176 -2.18 -23.50 -6.82
CA GLN A 176 -1.52 -24.45 -5.94
C GLN A 176 -0.08 -24.03 -5.61
N ALA A 177 0.68 -23.56 -6.61
CA ALA A 177 2.07 -23.14 -6.42
C ALA A 177 2.21 -21.91 -5.50
N ALA A 178 1.25 -20.97 -5.54
CA ALA A 178 1.23 -19.79 -4.69
C ALA A 178 1.26 -20.16 -3.20
N PHE A 179 0.53 -21.20 -2.80
CA PHE A 179 0.51 -21.70 -1.42
C PHE A 179 1.69 -22.62 -1.12
N ASP A 180 1.95 -23.62 -1.96
CA ASP A 180 2.93 -24.68 -1.68
C ASP A 180 4.38 -24.18 -1.68
N VAL A 181 4.69 -23.22 -2.56
CA VAL A 181 6.04 -22.69 -2.74
C VAL A 181 6.15 -21.29 -2.16
N GLY A 182 5.18 -20.43 -2.49
CA GLY A 182 5.25 -19.01 -2.19
C GLY A 182 4.79 -18.64 -0.78
N GLY A 183 3.86 -19.42 -0.21
CA GLY A 183 3.19 -19.07 1.04
C GLY A 183 2.35 -17.77 0.96
N TYR A 184 1.85 -17.42 -0.22
CA TYR A 184 1.02 -16.22 -0.44
C TYR A 184 -0.34 -16.57 -1.04
N LEU A 185 -1.30 -15.64 -0.88
CA LEU A 185 -2.64 -15.80 -1.45
C LEU A 185 -2.59 -15.69 -2.97
N SER A 186 -3.23 -16.65 -3.65
CA SER A 186 -3.34 -16.60 -5.11
C SER A 186 -4.30 -15.50 -5.57
N PRO A 187 -3.99 -14.78 -6.66
CA PRO A 187 -4.94 -13.89 -7.33
C PRO A 187 -5.90 -14.67 -8.25
N MET A 188 -5.76 -15.99 -8.36
CA MET A 188 -6.57 -16.84 -9.23
C MET A 188 -7.81 -17.36 -8.49
N ASN A 189 -8.90 -17.59 -9.22
CA ASN A 189 -10.06 -18.27 -8.65
C ASN A 189 -9.68 -19.71 -8.25
N GLY A 190 -9.94 -20.07 -7.00
CA GLY A 190 -9.70 -21.40 -6.47
C GLY A 190 -9.98 -21.48 -4.98
N ASP A 191 -10.13 -22.70 -4.47
CA ASP A 191 -10.28 -22.94 -3.05
C ASP A 191 -8.95 -22.77 -2.32
N LEU A 192 -9.01 -22.33 -1.06
CA LEU A 192 -7.86 -22.38 -0.16
C LEU A 192 -7.44 -23.85 0.06
N PRO A 193 -6.14 -24.18 -0.06
CA PRO A 193 -5.66 -25.52 0.28
C PRO A 193 -5.95 -25.86 1.74
N SER A 194 -6.34 -27.10 2.01
CA SER A 194 -6.69 -27.57 3.37
C SER A 194 -5.55 -27.43 4.40
N ASN A 195 -4.29 -27.37 3.93
CA ASN A 195 -3.07 -27.22 4.73
C ASN A 195 -2.56 -25.77 4.82
N VAL A 196 -3.33 -24.78 4.38
CA VAL A 196 -2.93 -23.37 4.50
C VAL A 196 -2.72 -22.99 5.97
N PHE A 197 -1.66 -22.20 6.24
CA PHE A 197 -1.34 -21.77 7.59
C PHE A 197 -2.39 -20.78 8.15
N LYS A 198 -2.54 -20.75 9.47
CA LYS A 198 -3.64 -20.07 10.18
C LYS A 198 -3.81 -18.61 9.75
N LEU A 199 -2.72 -17.84 9.73
CA LEU A 199 -2.76 -16.43 9.33
C LEU A 199 -3.32 -16.22 7.91
N ALA A 200 -2.91 -17.03 6.93
CA ALA A 200 -3.43 -16.91 5.57
C ALA A 200 -4.91 -17.31 5.49
N LYS A 201 -5.34 -18.31 6.26
CA LYS A 201 -6.75 -18.68 6.36
C LYS A 201 -7.60 -17.54 6.93
N ASP A 202 -7.21 -17.00 8.07
CA ASP A 202 -7.94 -15.95 8.77
C ASP A 202 -8.00 -14.67 7.93
N PHE A 203 -6.86 -14.28 7.34
CA PHE A 203 -6.80 -13.11 6.46
C PHE A 203 -7.65 -13.30 5.20
N SER A 204 -7.68 -14.50 4.61
CA SER A 204 -8.52 -14.77 3.44
C SER A 204 -10.01 -14.72 3.75
N LEU A 205 -10.45 -15.21 4.92
CA LEU A 205 -11.84 -15.08 5.38
C LEU A 205 -12.23 -13.61 5.60
N ASP A 206 -11.33 -12.80 6.16
CA ASP A 206 -11.56 -11.37 6.31
C ASP A 206 -11.61 -10.65 4.95
N LEU A 207 -10.83 -11.09 3.96
CA LEU A 207 -10.91 -10.56 2.60
C LEU A 207 -12.21 -10.92 1.88
N GLU A 208 -12.81 -12.09 2.12
CA GLU A 208 -14.12 -12.46 1.56
C GLU A 208 -15.23 -11.49 2.00
N ALA A 209 -15.08 -10.87 3.18
CA ALA A 209 -16.01 -9.84 3.67
C ALA A 209 -15.82 -8.47 2.99
N VAL A 210 -14.75 -8.27 2.21
CA VAL A 210 -14.45 -7.00 1.53
C VAL A 210 -15.18 -6.93 0.19
N ALA A 211 -16.30 -6.20 0.17
CA ALA A 211 -17.15 -6.09 -1.03
C ALA A 211 -16.51 -5.35 -2.21
N LYS A 212 -15.54 -4.47 -1.97
CA LYS A 212 -14.83 -3.70 -2.99
C LYS A 212 -13.35 -3.64 -2.65
N GLY A 213 -12.45 -3.96 -3.58
CA GLY A 213 -11.01 -3.77 -3.38
C GLY A 213 -10.59 -2.32 -3.62
N GLY A 214 -9.66 -1.79 -2.81
CA GLY A 214 -8.96 -0.54 -3.13
C GLY A 214 -7.92 -0.73 -4.23
N VAL A 215 -7.57 0.36 -4.91
CA VAL A 215 -6.58 0.37 -6.01
C VAL A 215 -5.25 0.99 -5.57
N SER A 216 -4.19 0.61 -6.26
CA SER A 216 -2.85 1.11 -6.02
C SER A 216 -2.54 2.31 -6.91
N TRP A 217 -2.10 3.44 -6.34
CA TRP A 217 -1.87 4.66 -7.13
C TRP A 217 -0.75 4.51 -8.17
N ASP A 218 0.26 3.70 -7.87
CA ASP A 218 1.38 3.33 -8.74
C ASP A 218 0.96 2.57 -10.01
N ASP A 219 -0.25 1.98 -10.04
CA ASP A 219 -0.82 1.36 -11.25
C ASP A 219 -1.79 2.28 -12.01
N LYS A 220 -2.14 3.44 -11.43
CA LYS A 220 -3.11 4.39 -12.00
C LYS A 220 -2.47 5.65 -12.57
N LEU A 221 -1.41 6.15 -11.96
CA LEU A 221 -0.70 7.34 -12.42
C LEU A 221 0.20 7.02 -13.61
N ASP A 222 0.47 8.02 -14.45
CA ASP A 222 1.54 7.88 -15.43
C ASP A 222 2.89 7.72 -14.71
N PRO A 223 3.86 6.96 -15.28
CA PRO A 223 5.11 6.67 -14.60
C PRO A 223 5.91 7.91 -14.16
N ALA A 224 5.87 9.00 -14.94
CA ALA A 224 6.63 10.20 -14.62
C ALA A 224 6.01 10.99 -13.47
N SER A 225 4.68 11.04 -13.38
CA SER A 225 4.00 11.64 -12.22
C SER A 225 4.13 10.76 -10.98
N ASN A 226 4.06 9.43 -11.13
CA ASN A 226 4.24 8.50 -10.02
C ASN A 226 5.62 8.64 -9.35
N GLU A 227 6.68 8.79 -10.15
CA GLU A 227 8.04 9.05 -9.65
C GLU A 227 8.12 10.37 -8.86
N VAL A 228 7.45 11.42 -9.34
CA VAL A 228 7.38 12.70 -8.60
C VAL A 228 6.63 12.50 -7.29
N VAL A 229 5.46 11.85 -7.29
CA VAL A 229 4.68 11.58 -6.06
C VAL A 229 5.51 10.80 -5.04
N GLY A 230 6.22 9.76 -5.47
CA GLY A 230 7.05 8.94 -4.57
C GLY A 230 8.22 9.72 -3.98
N SER A 231 8.99 10.43 -4.80
CA SER A 231 10.14 11.21 -4.34
C SER A 231 9.73 12.37 -3.44
N THR A 232 8.65 13.10 -3.77
CA THR A 232 8.15 14.18 -2.92
C THR A 232 7.48 13.67 -1.64
N ALA A 233 6.96 12.44 -1.62
CA ALA A 233 6.45 11.82 -0.39
C ALA A 233 7.57 11.61 0.65
N ASN A 234 8.78 11.25 0.20
CA ASN A 234 9.96 11.22 1.07
C ASN A 234 10.31 12.62 1.60
N GLU A 235 10.36 13.64 0.73
CA GLU A 235 10.63 15.03 1.16
C GLU A 235 9.63 15.49 2.23
N LEU A 236 8.34 15.19 2.01
CA LEU A 236 7.26 15.53 2.95
C LEU A 236 7.42 14.80 4.28
N ALA A 237 7.64 13.48 4.24
CA ALA A 237 7.82 12.66 5.45
C ALA A 237 9.09 13.02 6.24
N LEU A 238 10.14 13.50 5.56
CA LEU A 238 11.35 14.05 6.18
C LEU A 238 11.16 15.48 6.71
N GLY A 239 10.02 16.11 6.40
CA GLY A 239 9.71 17.48 6.79
C GLY A 239 10.48 18.55 6.02
N LEU A 240 11.03 18.21 4.85
CA LEU A 240 11.79 19.13 3.98
C LEU A 240 10.88 20.10 3.21
N ILE A 241 9.62 19.73 3.03
CA ILE A 241 8.58 20.54 2.38
C ILE A 241 7.29 20.54 3.20
N THR A 242 6.41 21.51 2.95
CA THR A 242 5.07 21.55 3.55
C THR A 242 4.08 20.65 2.79
N PRO A 243 2.93 20.29 3.40
CA PRO A 243 1.84 19.61 2.69
C PRO A 243 1.37 20.37 1.44
N GLU A 244 1.33 21.69 1.48
CA GLU A 244 0.95 22.55 0.35
C GLU A 244 1.98 22.47 -0.77
N GLU A 245 3.27 22.61 -0.46
CA GLU A 245 4.35 22.46 -1.44
C GLU A 245 4.36 21.06 -2.07
N PHE A 246 4.10 20.02 -1.29
CA PHE A 246 3.93 18.66 -1.80
C PHE A 246 2.77 18.59 -2.79
N ALA A 247 1.58 19.08 -2.41
CA ALA A 247 0.39 19.04 -3.23
C ALA A 247 0.57 19.79 -4.56
N GLU A 248 1.18 20.99 -4.52
CA GLU A 248 1.49 21.77 -5.71
C GLU A 248 2.46 21.06 -6.65
N LYS A 249 3.50 20.40 -6.12
CA LYS A 249 4.44 19.60 -6.93
C LYS A 249 3.73 18.45 -7.62
N VAL A 250 2.81 17.76 -6.93
CA VAL A 250 2.00 16.67 -7.51
C VAL A 250 1.10 17.20 -8.62
N ASP A 251 0.34 18.27 -8.38
CA ASP A 251 -0.55 18.87 -9.37
C ASP A 251 0.20 19.35 -10.62
N LYS A 252 1.40 19.92 -10.44
CA LYS A 252 2.26 20.35 -11.54
C LYS A 252 2.78 19.17 -12.36
N ALA A 253 3.18 18.07 -11.71
CA ALA A 253 3.66 16.88 -12.41
C ALA A 253 2.56 16.26 -13.25
N ILE A 254 1.38 16.05 -12.66
CA ILE A 254 0.20 15.52 -13.35
C ILE A 254 -0.19 16.41 -14.52
N GLY A 255 -0.32 17.72 -14.29
CA GLY A 255 -0.69 18.67 -15.36
C GLY A 255 0.29 18.67 -16.54
N ARG A 256 1.57 18.34 -16.29
CA ARG A 256 2.60 18.23 -17.33
C ARG A 256 2.56 16.88 -18.06
N ASN A 257 2.40 15.78 -17.34
CA ASN A 257 2.65 14.44 -17.89
C ASN A 257 1.36 13.70 -18.30
N ALA A 258 0.26 13.87 -17.57
CA ALA A 258 -1.00 13.17 -17.83
C ALA A 258 -1.59 13.41 -19.24
N PRO A 259 -1.58 14.65 -19.80
CA PRO A 259 -2.20 14.89 -21.10
C PRO A 259 -1.57 14.09 -22.25
N SER A 260 -0.27 13.80 -22.20
CA SER A 260 0.40 13.00 -23.23
C SER A 260 0.19 11.50 -23.02
N PHE A 261 0.20 11.04 -21.77
CA PHE A 261 0.11 9.61 -21.44
C PHE A 261 -1.32 9.06 -21.62
N PHE A 262 -2.34 9.79 -21.17
CA PHE A 262 -3.74 9.33 -21.19
C PHE A 262 -4.52 9.72 -22.45
N LYS A 263 -3.86 10.32 -23.45
CA LYS A 263 -4.52 10.86 -24.66
C LYS A 263 -5.35 9.80 -25.39
N ASP A 264 -4.84 8.56 -25.45
CA ASP A 264 -5.42 7.46 -26.23
C ASP A 264 -6.22 6.47 -25.36
N GLN A 265 -6.41 6.78 -24.07
CA GLN A 265 -7.15 5.94 -23.11
C GLN A 265 -8.54 6.50 -22.77
N LYS A 266 -9.02 7.50 -23.52
CA LYS A 266 -10.35 8.12 -23.36
C LYS A 266 -11.43 7.36 -24.13
#